data_AF-A0A835IP14-F1
#
_entry.id   AF-A0A835IP14-F1
#
_cell.length_a   1.000
_cell.length_b   1.000
_cell.length_c   1.000
_cell.angle_alpha   90.00
_cell.angle_beta   90.00
_cell.angle_gamma   90.00
#
_symmetry.space_group_name_H-M   'P 1'
#
loop_
_entity.id
_entity.type
_entity.pdbx_description
1 polymer ?
#
loop_
_entity_poly.entity_id
_entity_poly.type
_entity_poly.pdbx_seq_one_letter_code
_entity_poly.pdbx_strand_id
1 'polypeptide(L)'
;MVFDPRFKAVPSHSARRSLFEHYVRTRAKEQRKGFRQLLEEASEDIDHKTEYLSFKKKWGSDPRFGALDRKEREVLLNERVLPLKKAAEEKIKAVREAAASSFKSMLLDKREIDSHSPWSRVKDSLRSDPRYKSAKHEDRKILFNEYISELRAAEDEVQRAAKAKREEQASWRESKPKLKKDPQGRATTSDLDQADTEKLFREHVKILFEVFKLSKMPRKDRESLWRRYGEEFQRKQKSASEPVGDKLNAEKRGRNSLDSGSPAVSRRVRERR
;
A
#
# COMPACT_ATOMS: atom_id res chain seq x y z
N MET A 1 -50.21 -31.58 0.43
CA MET A 1 -50.01 -30.19 0.88
C MET A 1 -51.10 -29.22 0.44
N VAL A 2 -51.77 -29.40 -0.70
CA VAL A 2 -52.78 -28.44 -1.21
C VAL A 2 -54.03 -28.29 -0.31
N PHE A 3 -54.27 -29.24 0.59
CA PHE A 3 -55.39 -29.23 1.53
C PHE A 3 -55.05 -28.66 2.93
N ASP A 4 -53.82 -28.21 3.20
CA ASP A 4 -53.46 -27.61 4.50
C ASP A 4 -54.10 -26.21 4.64
N PRO A 5 -54.88 -25.94 5.71
CA PRO A 5 -55.50 -24.64 5.96
C PRO A 5 -54.52 -23.46 5.93
N ARG A 6 -53.27 -23.65 6.38
CA ARG A 6 -52.23 -22.62 6.40
C ARG A 6 -51.72 -22.29 5.00
N PHE A 7 -51.71 -23.29 4.11
CA PHE A 7 -51.35 -23.08 2.70
C PHE A 7 -52.44 -22.28 1.96
N LYS A 8 -53.71 -22.52 2.29
CA LYS A 8 -54.87 -21.79 1.74
C LYS A 8 -54.99 -20.36 2.28
N ALA A 9 -54.53 -20.11 3.51
CA ALA A 9 -54.57 -18.80 4.16
C ALA A 9 -53.73 -17.71 3.46
N VAL A 10 -52.73 -18.09 2.66
CA VAL A 10 -51.99 -17.17 1.79
C VAL A 10 -52.60 -17.27 0.39
N PRO A 11 -53.36 -16.28 -0.11
CA PRO A 11 -54.15 -16.45 -1.34
C PRO A 11 -53.30 -16.41 -2.61
N SER A 12 -52.27 -15.56 -2.64
CA SER A 12 -51.44 -15.36 -3.81
C SER A 12 -50.34 -16.43 -3.92
N HIS A 13 -50.23 -17.05 -5.09
CA HIS A 13 -49.13 -17.96 -5.41
C HIS A 13 -47.75 -17.30 -5.23
N SER A 14 -47.63 -16.02 -5.63
CA SER A 14 -46.40 -15.24 -5.45
C SER A 14 -46.03 -15.05 -3.97
N ALA A 15 -47.02 -14.74 -3.12
CA ALA A 15 -46.80 -14.58 -1.68
C ALA A 15 -46.40 -15.91 -1.01
N ARG A 16 -47.04 -17.03 -1.39
CA ARG A 16 -46.65 -18.37 -0.91
C ARG A 16 -45.20 -18.70 -1.28
N ARG A 17 -44.83 -18.45 -2.55
CA ARG A 17 -43.47 -18.71 -3.04
C ARG A 17 -42.43 -17.84 -2.32
N SER A 18 -42.71 -16.55 -2.14
CA SER A 18 -41.83 -15.64 -1.41
C SER A 18 -41.60 -16.08 0.04
N LEU A 19 -42.68 -16.44 0.76
CA LEU A 19 -42.58 -16.97 2.13
C LEU A 19 -41.77 -18.26 2.20
N PHE A 20 -41.99 -19.19 1.26
CA PHE A 20 -41.22 -20.43 1.18
C PHE A 20 -39.73 -20.16 0.90
N GLU A 21 -39.40 -19.34 -0.11
CA GLU A 21 -38.02 -18.98 -0.43
C GLU A 21 -37.34 -18.23 0.73
N HIS A 22 -38.07 -17.40 1.47
CA HIS A 22 -37.57 -16.76 2.67
C HIS A 22 -37.29 -17.78 3.78
N TYR A 23 -38.24 -18.68 4.06
CA TYR A 23 -38.07 -19.74 5.05
C TYR A 23 -36.87 -20.64 4.74
N VAL A 24 -36.73 -21.08 3.48
CA VAL A 24 -35.60 -21.90 3.02
C VAL A 24 -34.28 -21.16 3.24
N ARG A 25 -34.21 -19.87 2.87
CA ARG A 25 -33.01 -19.04 3.10
C ARG A 25 -32.70 -18.85 4.57
N THR A 26 -33.70 -18.56 5.41
CA THR A 26 -33.51 -18.36 6.85
C THR A 26 -33.08 -19.65 7.53
N ARG A 27 -33.70 -20.79 7.20
CA ARG A 27 -33.30 -22.10 7.72
C ARG A 27 -31.87 -22.46 7.32
N ALA A 28 -31.49 -22.24 6.05
CA ALA A 28 -30.12 -22.47 5.60
C ALA A 28 -29.11 -21.57 6.35
N LYS A 29 -29.45 -20.30 6.61
CA LYS A 29 -28.62 -19.40 7.43
C LYS A 29 -28.46 -19.90 8.86
N GLU A 30 -29.53 -20.35 9.50
CA GLU A 30 -29.48 -20.89 10.87
C GLU A 30 -28.65 -22.18 10.93
N GLN A 31 -28.77 -23.08 9.95
CA GLN A 31 -27.93 -24.28 9.88
C GLN A 31 -26.45 -23.94 9.73
N ARG A 32 -26.11 -22.95 8.88
CA ARG A 32 -24.74 -22.46 8.72
C ARG A 32 -24.22 -21.80 10.00
N LYS A 33 -25.07 -21.02 10.69
CA LYS A 33 -24.75 -20.40 11.98
C LYS A 33 -24.47 -21.46 13.04
N GLY A 34 -25.30 -22.50 13.13
CA GLY A 34 -25.10 -23.63 14.03
C GLY A 34 -23.78 -24.35 13.78
N PHE A 35 -23.43 -24.62 12.51
CA PHE A 35 -22.13 -25.24 12.19
C PHE A 35 -20.95 -24.32 12.51
N ARG A 36 -21.05 -23.01 12.27
CA ARG A 36 -20.00 -22.05 12.67
C ARG A 36 -19.79 -22.01 14.18
N GLN A 37 -20.87 -22.12 14.95
CA GLN A 37 -20.78 -22.22 16.41
C GLN A 37 -20.07 -23.50 16.85
N LEU A 38 -20.39 -24.64 16.22
CA LEU A 38 -19.67 -25.90 16.44
C LEU A 38 -18.17 -25.76 16.14
N LEU A 39 -17.78 -25.08 15.04
CA LEU A 39 -16.37 -24.83 14.72
C LEU A 39 -15.66 -23.96 15.77
N GLU A 40 -16.38 -23.05 16.41
CA GLU A 40 -15.81 -22.19 17.45
C GLU A 40 -15.67 -22.92 18.78
N GLU A 41 -16.66 -23.71 19.16
CA GLU A 41 -16.58 -24.62 20.33
C GLU A 41 -15.46 -25.65 20.15
N ALA A 42 -15.24 -26.12 18.93
CA ALA A 42 -14.17 -27.02 18.57
C ALA A 42 -12.82 -26.32 18.29
N SER A 43 -12.70 -25.00 18.51
CA SER A 43 -11.52 -24.25 18.08
C SER A 43 -10.21 -24.72 18.70
N GLU A 44 -10.23 -25.27 19.92
CA GLU A 44 -9.05 -25.86 20.58
C GLU A 44 -8.54 -27.13 19.87
N ASP A 45 -9.45 -27.89 19.24
CA ASP A 45 -9.14 -29.08 18.45
C ASP A 45 -8.79 -28.75 16.99
N ILE A 46 -9.02 -27.52 16.55
CA ILE A 46 -8.79 -27.07 15.17
C ILE A 46 -7.48 -26.28 15.09
N ASP A 47 -6.53 -26.85 14.36
CA ASP A 47 -5.24 -26.24 14.05
C ASP A 47 -5.02 -26.09 12.54
N HIS A 48 -3.86 -25.56 12.17
CA HIS A 48 -3.43 -25.39 10.78
C HIS A 48 -3.27 -26.73 10.01
N LYS A 49 -3.27 -27.88 10.68
CA LYS A 49 -3.15 -29.22 10.08
C LYS A 49 -4.48 -29.96 10.05
N THR A 50 -5.55 -29.35 10.55
CA THR A 50 -6.84 -30.00 10.65
C THR A 50 -7.42 -30.29 9.26
N GLU A 51 -7.93 -31.51 9.09
CA GLU A 51 -8.51 -32.02 7.85
C GLU A 51 -9.97 -32.43 8.09
N TYR A 52 -10.75 -32.50 7.01
CA TYR A 52 -12.18 -32.83 7.12
C TYR A 52 -12.44 -34.18 7.81
N LEU A 53 -11.66 -35.21 7.47
CA LEU A 53 -11.85 -36.55 8.04
C LEU A 53 -11.50 -36.61 9.53
N SER A 54 -10.42 -35.95 9.96
CA SER A 54 -10.04 -35.89 11.37
C SER A 54 -11.05 -35.10 12.19
N PHE A 55 -11.56 -33.99 11.66
CA PHE A 55 -12.63 -33.22 12.29
C PHE A 55 -13.94 -34.04 12.38
N LYS A 56 -14.37 -34.66 11.28
CA LYS A 56 -15.59 -35.50 11.23
C LYS A 56 -15.52 -36.66 12.23
N LYS A 57 -14.35 -37.26 12.43
CA LYS A 57 -14.20 -38.38 13.38
C LYS A 57 -14.57 -37.98 14.81
N LYS A 58 -14.24 -36.76 15.22
CA LYS A 58 -14.53 -36.24 16.57
C LYS A 58 -15.93 -35.62 16.68
N TRP A 59 -16.30 -34.77 15.72
CA TRP A 59 -17.48 -33.91 15.80
C TRP A 59 -18.65 -34.37 14.91
N GLY A 60 -18.52 -35.53 14.26
CA GLY A 60 -19.48 -36.02 13.28
C GLY A 60 -20.86 -36.38 13.84
N SER A 61 -20.95 -36.68 15.13
CA SER A 61 -22.20 -37.02 15.83
C SER A 61 -23.01 -35.78 16.23
N ASP A 62 -22.44 -34.57 16.15
CA ASP A 62 -23.14 -33.35 16.52
C ASP A 62 -24.30 -33.07 15.53
N PRO A 63 -25.52 -32.79 16.01
CA PRO A 63 -26.66 -32.49 15.13
C PRO A 63 -26.39 -31.32 14.16
N ARG A 64 -25.61 -30.31 14.58
CA ARG A 64 -25.21 -29.15 13.77
C ARG A 64 -24.25 -29.57 12.66
N PHE A 65 -23.44 -30.61 12.87
CA PHE A 65 -22.60 -31.22 11.82
C PHE A 65 -23.47 -31.88 10.75
N GLY A 66 -24.50 -32.63 11.15
CA GLY A 66 -25.42 -33.31 10.23
C GLY A 66 -26.34 -32.38 9.41
N ALA A 67 -26.55 -31.14 9.88
CA ALA A 67 -27.54 -30.21 9.33
C ALA A 67 -27.17 -29.57 7.98
N LEU A 68 -25.89 -29.58 7.59
CA LEU A 68 -25.40 -29.06 6.31
C LEU A 68 -24.99 -30.19 5.37
N ASP A 69 -24.84 -29.96 4.07
CA ASP A 69 -24.22 -30.96 3.19
C ASP A 69 -22.68 -31.03 3.37
N ARG A 70 -22.03 -32.07 2.82
CA ARG A 70 -20.58 -32.25 2.94
C ARG A 70 -19.79 -31.05 2.38
N LYS A 71 -20.22 -30.50 1.25
CA LYS A 71 -19.50 -29.43 0.55
C LYS A 71 -19.54 -28.15 1.37
N GLU A 72 -20.69 -27.80 1.94
CA GLU A 72 -20.84 -26.64 2.81
C GLU A 72 -20.03 -26.79 4.10
N ARG A 73 -20.02 -27.97 4.72
CA ARG A 73 -19.19 -28.24 5.92
C ARG A 73 -17.70 -28.02 5.63
N GLU A 74 -17.23 -28.55 4.49
CA GLU A 74 -15.84 -28.45 4.08
C GLU A 74 -15.43 -27.00 3.77
N VAL A 75 -16.30 -26.23 3.12
CA VAL A 75 -16.07 -24.79 2.89
C VAL A 75 -15.93 -24.05 4.23
N LEU A 76 -16.86 -24.25 5.16
CA LEU A 76 -16.84 -23.57 6.46
C LEU A 76 -15.64 -23.98 7.32
N LEU A 77 -15.26 -25.26 7.29
CA LEU A 77 -14.05 -25.73 7.98
C LEU A 77 -12.79 -25.10 7.36
N ASN A 78 -12.70 -25.04 6.03
CA ASN A 78 -11.59 -24.40 5.33
C ASN A 78 -11.51 -22.91 5.63
N GLU A 79 -12.64 -22.18 5.73
CA GLU A 79 -12.65 -20.79 6.17
C GLU A 79 -12.01 -20.60 7.55
N ARG A 80 -12.16 -21.57 8.47
CA ARG A 80 -11.55 -21.52 9.80
C ARG A 80 -10.06 -21.91 9.79
N VAL A 81 -9.70 -22.93 9.01
CA VAL A 81 -8.34 -23.50 8.97
C VAL A 81 -7.37 -22.66 8.13
N LEU A 82 -7.83 -22.02 7.04
CA LEU A 82 -6.97 -21.24 6.14
C LEU A 82 -6.22 -20.09 6.83
N PRO A 83 -6.84 -19.26 7.69
CA PRO A 83 -6.12 -18.25 8.46
C PRO A 83 -5.04 -18.85 9.37
N LEU A 84 -5.31 -20.01 9.98
CA LEU A 84 -4.34 -20.71 10.83
C LEU A 84 -3.14 -21.21 10.02
N LYS A 85 -3.37 -21.74 8.81
CA LYS A 85 -2.32 -22.13 7.87
C LYS A 85 -1.45 -20.94 7.48
N LYS A 86 -2.07 -19.84 7.06
CA LYS A 86 -1.36 -18.60 6.72
C LYS A 86 -0.53 -18.09 7.90
N ALA A 87 -1.10 -18.04 9.10
CA ALA A 87 -0.39 -17.58 10.30
C ALA A 87 0.77 -18.51 10.67
N ALA A 88 0.63 -19.82 10.50
CA ALA A 88 1.71 -20.78 10.74
C ALA A 88 2.85 -20.63 9.72
N GLU A 89 2.51 -20.49 8.43
CA GLU A 89 3.47 -20.24 7.35
C GLU A 89 4.20 -18.91 7.53
N GLU A 90 3.47 -17.85 7.92
CA GLU A 90 4.03 -16.53 8.20
C GLU A 90 4.99 -16.58 9.40
N LYS A 91 4.66 -17.32 10.46
CA LYS A 91 5.59 -17.54 11.59
C LYS A 91 6.86 -18.27 11.13
N ILE A 92 6.72 -19.32 10.32
CA ILE A 92 7.88 -20.04 9.77
C ILE A 92 8.74 -19.10 8.90
N LYS A 93 8.09 -18.28 8.07
CA LYS A 93 8.74 -17.29 7.22
C LYS A 93 9.46 -16.23 8.05
N ALA A 94 8.81 -15.65 9.06
CA ALA A 94 9.38 -14.63 9.93
C ALA A 94 10.60 -15.16 10.70
N VAL A 95 10.55 -16.41 11.19
CA VAL A 95 11.72 -17.05 11.83
C VAL A 95 12.86 -17.22 10.82
N ARG A 96 12.56 -17.62 9.58
CA ARG A 96 13.58 -17.76 8.52
C ARG A 96 14.18 -16.40 8.13
N GLU A 97 13.36 -15.36 8.01
CA GLU A 97 13.80 -13.99 7.71
C GLU A 97 14.64 -13.41 8.85
N ALA A 98 14.24 -13.61 10.11
CA ALA A 98 15.04 -13.20 11.27
C ALA A 98 16.40 -13.91 11.29
N ALA A 99 16.44 -15.22 11.00
CA ALA A 99 17.68 -15.97 10.87
C ALA A 99 18.55 -15.46 9.70
N ALA A 100 17.93 -15.12 8.57
CA ALA A 100 18.60 -14.54 7.40
C ALA A 100 19.21 -13.16 7.72
N SER A 101 18.47 -12.27 8.35
CA SER A 101 18.96 -10.96 8.78
C SER A 101 20.09 -11.09 9.80
N SER A 102 19.95 -11.99 10.78
CA SER A 102 21.01 -12.27 11.74
C SER A 102 22.27 -12.83 11.07
N PHE A 103 22.12 -13.66 10.03
CA PHE A 103 23.24 -14.20 9.27
C PHE A 103 23.94 -13.12 8.44
N LYS A 104 23.19 -12.26 7.74
CA LYS A 104 23.76 -11.12 6.99
C LYS A 104 24.47 -10.12 7.91
N SER A 105 23.92 -9.83 9.10
CA SER A 105 24.59 -8.99 10.10
C SER A 105 25.95 -9.58 10.53
N MET A 106 26.02 -10.90 10.75
CA MET A 106 27.28 -11.58 11.06
C MET A 106 28.29 -11.49 9.91
N LEU A 107 27.85 -11.56 8.65
CA LEU A 107 28.73 -11.35 7.50
C LEU A 107 29.26 -9.91 7.46
N LEU A 108 28.40 -8.93 7.73
CA LEU A 108 28.78 -7.51 7.76
C LEU A 108 29.82 -7.19 8.84
N ASP A 109 29.75 -7.84 10.01
CA ASP A 109 30.74 -7.67 11.08
C ASP A 109 32.15 -8.10 10.64
N LYS A 110 32.24 -9.02 9.67
CA LYS A 110 33.50 -9.53 9.12
C LYS A 110 33.98 -8.65 7.97
N ARG A 111 34.72 -7.60 8.32
CA ARG A 111 35.34 -6.64 7.38
C ARG A 111 36.27 -7.24 6.32
N GLU A 112 36.68 -8.51 6.47
CA GLU A 112 37.51 -9.23 5.50
C GLU A 112 36.69 -9.82 4.32
N ILE A 113 35.36 -9.79 4.40
CA ILE A 113 34.49 -10.28 3.34
C ILE A 113 34.23 -9.16 2.35
N ASP A 114 34.64 -9.38 1.11
CA ASP A 114 34.39 -8.51 -0.04
C ASP A 114 33.48 -9.20 -1.07
N SER A 115 33.14 -8.48 -2.15
CA SER A 115 32.28 -8.98 -3.24
C SER A 115 32.86 -10.20 -3.99
N HIS A 116 34.14 -10.53 -3.80
CA HIS A 116 34.85 -11.63 -4.48
C HIS A 116 35.21 -12.78 -3.54
N SER A 117 34.83 -12.69 -2.27
CA SER A 117 35.19 -13.65 -1.24
C SER A 117 34.60 -15.03 -1.53
N PRO A 118 35.39 -16.11 -1.47
CA PRO A 118 34.89 -17.45 -1.73
C PRO A 118 34.19 -18.03 -0.50
N TRP A 119 33.03 -18.68 -0.72
CA TRP A 119 32.25 -19.33 0.36
C TRP A 119 33.06 -20.32 1.19
N SER A 120 34.00 -21.06 0.59
CA SER A 120 34.84 -22.03 1.28
C SER A 120 35.66 -21.42 2.42
N ARG A 121 36.25 -20.24 2.20
CA ARG A 121 37.04 -19.52 3.20
C ARG A 121 36.15 -18.90 4.26
N VAL A 122 35.05 -18.28 3.84
CA VAL A 122 34.13 -17.56 4.72
C VAL A 122 33.41 -18.52 5.67
N LYS A 123 32.90 -19.65 5.18
CA LYS A 123 32.13 -20.58 6.03
C LYS A 123 32.96 -21.14 7.18
N ASP A 124 34.27 -21.33 6.99
CA ASP A 124 35.14 -21.94 8.00
C ASP A 124 35.45 -20.97 9.14
N SER A 125 35.58 -19.66 8.85
CA SER A 125 35.76 -18.63 9.88
C SER A 125 34.50 -18.33 10.70
N LEU A 126 33.33 -18.75 10.21
CA LEU A 126 32.02 -18.51 10.84
C LEU A 126 31.51 -19.69 11.68
N ARG A 127 32.16 -20.87 11.63
CA ARG A 127 31.65 -22.11 12.26
C ARG A 127 31.35 -21.97 13.76
N SER A 128 32.09 -21.12 14.47
CA SER A 128 31.94 -20.92 15.92
C SER A 128 30.84 -19.91 16.28
N ASP A 129 30.39 -19.07 15.35
CA ASP A 129 29.40 -18.03 15.63
C ASP A 129 28.00 -18.64 15.86
N PRO A 130 27.31 -18.32 16.97
CA PRO A 130 25.95 -18.81 17.23
C PRO A 130 24.96 -18.50 16.10
N ARG A 131 25.07 -17.33 15.45
CA ARG A 131 24.20 -16.89 14.35
C ARG A 131 24.38 -17.76 13.10
N TYR A 132 25.61 -18.23 12.84
CA TYR A 132 25.89 -19.20 11.79
C TYR A 132 25.24 -20.57 12.07
N LYS A 133 25.29 -21.03 13.33
CA LYS A 133 24.71 -22.31 13.75
C LYS A 133 23.18 -22.30 13.70
N SER A 134 22.54 -21.19 14.04
CA SER A 134 21.09 -21.01 14.00
C SER A 134 20.49 -21.01 12.59
N ALA A 135 21.26 -20.62 11.58
CA ALA A 135 20.83 -20.70 10.19
C ALA A 135 20.86 -22.16 9.68
N LYS A 136 19.81 -22.58 8.95
CA LYS A 136 19.73 -23.89 8.31
C LYS A 136 20.88 -24.10 7.33
N HIS A 137 21.45 -25.30 7.29
CA HIS A 137 22.65 -25.60 6.50
C HIS A 137 22.45 -25.28 5.00
N GLU A 138 21.27 -25.60 4.47
CA GLU A 138 20.86 -25.39 3.08
C GLU A 138 20.77 -23.90 2.73
N ASP A 139 20.40 -23.07 3.70
CA ASP A 139 20.21 -21.63 3.51
C ASP A 139 21.53 -20.85 3.59
N ARG A 140 22.55 -21.36 4.30
CA ARG A 140 23.80 -20.61 4.57
C ARG A 140 24.50 -20.12 3.30
N LYS A 141 24.68 -21.00 2.30
CA LYS A 141 25.33 -20.63 1.04
C LYS A 141 24.46 -19.69 0.21
N ILE A 142 23.14 -19.86 0.26
CA ILE A 142 22.18 -19.01 -0.44
C ILE A 142 22.25 -17.59 0.12
N LEU A 143 22.16 -17.44 1.45
CA LEU A 143 22.26 -16.17 2.16
C LEU A 143 23.61 -15.48 1.93
N PHE A 144 24.69 -16.26 1.89
CA PHE A 144 26.01 -15.74 1.54
C PHE A 144 26.06 -15.20 0.11
N ASN A 145 25.59 -15.97 -0.87
CA ASN A 145 25.57 -15.53 -2.27
C ASN A 145 24.69 -14.29 -2.47
N GLU A 146 23.56 -14.20 -1.76
CA GLU A 146 22.70 -13.03 -1.75
C GLU A 146 23.44 -11.80 -1.22
N TYR A 147 24.14 -11.93 -0.09
CA TYR A 147 24.99 -10.87 0.46
C TYR A 147 26.10 -10.44 -0.51
N ILE A 148 26.80 -11.38 -1.14
CA ILE A 148 27.81 -11.08 -2.16
C ILE A 148 27.20 -10.35 -3.37
N SER A 149 26.01 -10.75 -3.79
CA SER A 149 25.28 -10.08 -4.87
C SER A 149 24.91 -8.64 -4.49
N GLU A 150 24.49 -8.41 -3.24
CA GLU A 150 24.19 -7.07 -2.72
C GLU A 150 25.46 -6.19 -2.69
N LEU A 151 26.61 -6.74 -2.28
CA LEU A 151 27.90 -6.01 -2.33
C LEU A 151 28.27 -5.61 -3.77
N ARG A 152 28.15 -6.53 -4.74
CA ARG A 152 28.43 -6.24 -6.16
C ARG A 152 27.50 -5.16 -6.70
N ALA A 153 26.20 -5.25 -6.38
CA ALA A 153 25.22 -4.26 -6.82
C ALA A 153 25.52 -2.87 -6.25
N ALA A 154 25.96 -2.78 -5.00
CA ALA A 154 26.38 -1.52 -4.38
C ALA A 154 27.66 -0.96 -5.03
N GLU A 155 28.65 -1.81 -5.31
CA GLU A 155 29.86 -1.43 -6.04
C GLU A 155 29.53 -0.90 -7.45
N ASP A 156 28.67 -1.60 -8.18
CA ASP A 156 28.21 -1.20 -9.52
C ASP A 156 27.45 0.13 -9.50
N GLU A 157 26.63 0.38 -8.47
CA GLU A 157 25.95 1.66 -8.30
C GLU A 157 26.94 2.81 -8.10
N VAL A 158 27.95 2.61 -7.25
CA VAL A 158 29.02 3.60 -7.04
C VAL A 158 29.78 3.87 -8.34
N GLN A 159 30.11 2.82 -9.10
CA GLN A 159 30.78 2.97 -10.39
C GLN A 159 29.93 3.73 -11.42
N ARG A 160 28.63 3.42 -11.50
CA ARG A 160 27.69 4.11 -12.40
C ARG A 160 27.52 5.58 -12.01
N ALA A 161 27.40 5.88 -10.73
CA ALA A 161 27.33 7.25 -10.23
C ALA A 161 28.63 8.03 -10.50
N ALA A 162 29.80 7.40 -10.31
CA ALA A 162 31.09 8.02 -10.61
C ALA A 162 31.25 8.30 -12.12
N LYS A 163 30.85 7.36 -12.97
CA LYS A 163 30.84 7.53 -14.43
C LYS A 163 29.93 8.68 -14.85
N ALA A 164 28.70 8.74 -14.32
CA ALA A 164 27.76 9.83 -14.61
C ALA A 164 28.32 11.20 -14.20
N LYS A 165 28.94 11.31 -13.02
CA LYS A 165 29.61 12.55 -12.58
C LYS A 165 30.76 12.95 -13.50
N ARG A 166 31.53 11.98 -14.01
CA ARG A 166 32.63 12.23 -14.95
C ARG A 166 32.11 12.70 -16.31
N GLU A 167 31.05 12.09 -16.81
CA GLU A 167 30.39 12.50 -18.06
C GLU A 167 29.78 13.90 -17.96
N GLU A 168 29.13 14.22 -16.84
CA GLU A 168 28.60 15.56 -16.57
C GLU A 168 29.71 16.62 -16.52
N GLN A 169 30.82 16.34 -15.83
CA GLN A 169 31.98 17.23 -15.80
C GLN A 169 32.64 17.39 -17.18
N ALA A 170 32.70 16.33 -17.98
CA ALA A 170 33.22 16.40 -19.34
C ALA A 170 32.33 17.27 -20.25
N SER A 171 31.00 17.10 -20.14
CA SER A 171 30.02 17.93 -20.87
C SER A 171 30.14 19.42 -20.53
N TRP A 172 30.34 19.76 -19.24
CA TRP A 172 30.60 21.14 -18.82
C TRP A 172 31.89 21.70 -19.40
N ARG A 173 33.00 20.94 -19.31
CA ARG A 173 34.31 21.37 -19.85
C ARG A 173 34.26 21.63 -21.35
N GLU A 174 33.52 20.83 -22.11
CA GLU A 174 33.38 21.00 -23.56
C GLU A 174 32.48 22.20 -23.94
N SER A 175 31.46 22.46 -23.14
CA SER A 175 30.44 23.48 -23.42
C SER A 175 30.83 24.88 -22.93
N LYS A 176 31.65 24.99 -21.88
CA LYS A 176 32.11 26.26 -21.29
C LYS A 176 32.81 27.20 -22.30
N PRO A 177 33.72 26.75 -23.19
CA PRO A 177 34.33 27.61 -24.20
C PRO A 177 33.35 28.08 -25.28
N LYS A 178 32.36 27.23 -25.63
CA LYS A 178 31.32 27.57 -26.63
C LYS A 178 30.40 28.67 -26.09
N LEU A 179 30.04 28.61 -24.81
CA LEU A 179 29.25 29.64 -24.13
C LEU A 179 29.99 30.98 -24.00
N LYS A 180 31.31 30.97 -23.76
CA LYS A 180 32.13 32.19 -23.73
C LYS A 180 32.22 32.92 -25.08
N LYS A 181 31.98 32.22 -26.18
CA LYS A 181 31.98 32.78 -27.55
C LYS A 181 30.57 33.17 -28.02
N ASP A 182 29.56 33.09 -27.15
CA ASP A 182 28.18 33.46 -27.47
C ASP A 182 28.06 34.97 -27.76
N PRO A 183 27.63 35.37 -28.97
CA PRO A 183 27.44 36.78 -29.33
C PRO A 183 26.46 37.53 -28.42
N GLN A 184 25.55 36.83 -27.72
CA GLN A 184 24.59 37.44 -26.79
C GLN A 184 25.18 37.74 -25.40
N GLY A 185 26.47 37.44 -25.13
CA GLY A 185 27.16 37.89 -23.91
C GLY A 185 26.61 37.31 -22.59
N ARG A 186 25.84 36.21 -22.66
CA ARG A 186 25.16 35.62 -21.48
C ARG A 186 26.09 35.14 -20.37
N ALA A 187 27.36 34.85 -20.69
CA ALA A 187 28.38 34.44 -19.72
C ALA A 187 29.15 35.62 -19.09
N THR A 188 28.93 36.84 -19.58
CA THR A 188 29.73 38.05 -19.23
C THR A 188 28.95 39.12 -18.49
N THR A 189 27.66 38.91 -18.20
CA THR A 189 26.89 39.81 -17.33
C THR A 189 27.23 39.51 -15.88
N SER A 190 28.08 40.37 -15.32
CA SER A 190 28.63 40.35 -13.97
C SER A 190 27.58 40.72 -12.91
N ASP A 191 27.29 39.76 -12.04
CA ASP A 191 26.88 39.92 -10.61
C ASP A 191 26.73 38.57 -9.87
N LEU A 192 27.07 37.43 -10.50
CA LEU A 192 26.85 36.09 -9.95
C LEU A 192 28.17 35.35 -9.70
N ASP A 193 28.23 34.59 -8.60
CA ASP A 193 29.42 33.83 -8.24
C ASP A 193 29.67 32.62 -9.17
N GLN A 194 30.84 31.99 -9.03
CA GLN A 194 31.22 30.85 -9.88
C GLN A 194 30.31 29.62 -9.72
N ALA A 195 29.71 29.41 -8.55
CA ALA A 195 28.78 28.31 -8.28
C ALA A 195 27.39 28.59 -8.88
N ASP A 196 26.92 29.83 -8.81
CA ASP A 196 25.64 30.27 -9.39
C ASP A 196 25.66 30.28 -10.91
N THR A 197 26.77 30.73 -11.51
CA THR A 197 26.99 30.64 -12.96
C THR A 197 27.07 29.20 -13.44
N GLU A 198 27.67 28.29 -12.65
CA GLU A 198 27.69 26.86 -12.96
C GLU A 198 26.32 26.20 -12.79
N LYS A 199 25.52 26.60 -11.81
CA LYS A 199 24.14 26.13 -11.61
C LYS A 199 23.22 26.57 -12.76
N LEU A 200 23.28 27.84 -13.15
CA LEU A 200 22.55 28.39 -14.31
C LEU A 200 22.96 27.69 -15.60
N PHE A 201 24.24 27.38 -15.75
CA PHE A 201 24.70 26.61 -16.88
C PHE A 201 24.15 25.17 -16.89
N ARG A 202 24.16 24.47 -15.74
CA ARG A 202 23.59 23.11 -15.63
C ARG A 202 22.10 23.12 -15.94
N GLU A 203 21.39 24.14 -15.49
CA GLU A 203 19.99 24.36 -15.83
C GLU A 203 19.81 24.64 -17.33
N HIS A 204 20.66 25.48 -17.93
CA HIS A 204 20.63 25.76 -19.37
C HIS A 204 20.96 24.54 -20.23
N VAL A 205 21.95 23.71 -19.85
CA VAL A 205 22.25 22.44 -20.53
C VAL A 205 21.10 21.45 -20.38
N LYS A 206 20.47 21.40 -19.20
CA LYS A 206 19.29 20.58 -18.98
C LYS A 206 18.14 21.03 -19.89
N ILE A 207 17.89 22.33 -19.97
CA ILE A 207 16.91 22.92 -20.90
C ILE A 207 17.26 22.62 -22.34
N LEU A 208 18.52 22.78 -22.76
CA LEU A 208 18.96 22.45 -24.12
C LEU A 208 18.81 20.96 -24.43
N PHE A 209 19.06 20.07 -23.46
CA PHE A 209 18.85 18.64 -23.59
C PHE A 209 17.36 18.27 -23.66
N GLU A 210 16.51 18.92 -22.87
CA GLU A 210 15.05 18.81 -22.94
C GLU A 210 14.53 19.34 -24.30
N VAL A 211 15.00 20.50 -24.76
CA VAL A 211 14.66 21.13 -26.04
C VAL A 211 15.19 20.31 -27.23
N PHE A 212 16.37 19.71 -27.11
CA PHE A 212 16.94 18.80 -28.10
C PHE A 212 16.19 17.47 -28.16
N LYS A 213 15.81 16.89 -27.01
CA LYS A 213 14.89 15.75 -26.93
C LYS A 213 13.54 16.08 -27.57
N LEU A 214 12.99 17.26 -27.25
CA LEU A 214 11.76 17.76 -27.87
C LEU A 214 11.95 17.91 -29.38
N SER A 215 13.08 18.43 -29.88
CA SER A 215 13.31 18.63 -31.32
C SER A 215 13.43 17.31 -32.11
N LYS A 216 13.93 16.25 -31.47
CA LYS A 216 14.03 14.89 -32.02
C LYS A 216 12.72 14.08 -31.92
N MET A 217 11.72 14.53 -31.16
CA MET A 217 10.42 13.87 -31.08
C MET A 217 9.52 14.18 -32.29
N PRO A 218 8.69 13.22 -32.75
CA PRO A 218 7.68 13.47 -33.77
C PRO A 218 6.83 14.70 -33.45
N ARG A 219 6.47 15.49 -34.46
CA ARG A 219 5.75 16.77 -34.28
C ARG A 219 4.45 16.62 -33.46
N LYS A 220 3.74 15.50 -33.60
CA LYS A 220 2.52 15.18 -32.82
C LYS A 220 2.78 15.05 -31.31
N ASP A 221 3.94 14.53 -30.92
CA ASP A 221 4.29 14.33 -29.51
C ASP A 221 4.74 15.66 -28.87
N ARG A 222 5.40 16.51 -29.64
CA ARG A 222 5.74 17.90 -29.24
C ARG A 222 4.49 18.75 -28.98
N GLU A 223 3.50 18.71 -29.87
CA GLU A 223 2.27 19.50 -29.72
C GLU A 223 1.45 19.08 -28.48
N SER A 224 1.56 17.82 -28.07
CA SER A 224 0.90 17.31 -26.86
C SER A 224 1.55 17.86 -25.58
N LEU A 225 2.87 17.98 -25.56
CA LEU A 225 3.61 18.57 -24.45
C LEU A 225 3.42 20.09 -24.38
N TRP A 226 3.38 20.78 -25.54
CA TRP A 226 3.07 22.21 -25.61
C TRP A 226 1.64 22.52 -25.14
N ARG A 227 0.66 21.66 -25.44
CA ARG A 227 -0.71 21.79 -24.90
C ARG A 227 -0.75 21.66 -23.38
N ARG A 228 -0.10 20.63 -22.82
CA ARG A 228 -0.03 20.45 -21.36
C ARG A 228 0.68 21.61 -20.66
N TYR A 229 1.77 22.10 -21.23
CA TYR A 229 2.47 23.27 -20.70
C TYR A 229 1.62 24.55 -20.78
N GLY A 230 0.88 24.75 -21.88
CA GLY A 230 -0.08 25.86 -22.01
C GLY A 230 -1.24 25.77 -21.03
N GLU A 231 -1.77 24.57 -20.80
CA GLU A 231 -2.81 24.30 -19.80
C GLU A 231 -2.30 24.55 -18.38
N GLU A 232 -1.08 24.10 -18.05
CA GLU A 232 -0.45 24.38 -16.76
C GLU A 232 -0.18 25.87 -16.55
N PHE A 233 0.28 26.58 -17.58
CA PHE A 233 0.51 28.02 -17.54
C PHE A 233 -0.79 28.80 -17.30
N GLN A 234 -1.88 28.43 -17.99
CA GLN A 234 -3.21 28.99 -17.76
C GLN A 234 -3.75 28.65 -16.37
N ARG A 235 -3.53 27.42 -15.89
CA ARG A 235 -3.94 26.98 -14.55
C ARG A 235 -3.22 27.76 -13.46
N LYS A 236 -1.94 28.06 -13.67
CA LYS A 236 -1.09 28.86 -12.76
C LYS A 236 -1.49 30.34 -12.75
N GLN A 237 -1.88 30.90 -13.91
CA GLN A 237 -2.49 32.23 -13.97
C GLN A 237 -3.84 32.27 -13.25
N LYS A 238 -4.68 31.24 -13.41
CA LYS A 238 -6.00 31.16 -12.79
C LYS A 238 -5.94 30.99 -11.27
N SER A 239 -4.92 30.28 -10.76
CA SER A 239 -4.66 30.18 -9.33
C SER A 239 -4.01 31.43 -8.73
N ALA A 240 -3.38 32.28 -9.56
CA ALA A 240 -2.76 33.53 -9.11
C ALA A 240 -3.74 34.73 -9.10
N SER A 241 -4.93 34.58 -9.68
CA SER A 241 -5.94 35.63 -9.78
C SER A 241 -7.17 35.44 -8.87
N GLU A 242 -7.22 34.39 -8.04
CA GLU A 242 -8.24 34.28 -6.99
C GLU A 242 -7.87 35.19 -5.80
N PRO A 243 -8.72 36.17 -5.42
CA PRO A 243 -8.50 36.95 -4.22
C PRO A 243 -8.94 36.15 -2.99
N VAL A 244 -8.02 35.95 -2.05
CA VAL A 244 -8.34 35.48 -0.69
C VAL A 244 -9.09 36.60 0.02
N GLY A 245 -10.42 36.45 0.13
CA GLY A 245 -11.28 37.34 0.88
C GLY A 245 -12.09 36.57 1.92
N ASP A 246 -11.61 36.58 3.16
CA ASP A 246 -12.44 36.36 4.34
C ASP A 246 -13.65 37.31 4.32
N LYS A 247 -14.86 36.79 4.49
CA LYS A 247 -15.78 37.21 5.58
C LYS A 247 -17.13 36.51 5.52
N LEU A 248 -17.41 35.92 6.67
CA LEU A 248 -18.71 35.60 7.24
C LEU A 248 -19.76 36.71 7.02
N ASN A 249 -20.99 36.23 6.77
CA ASN A 249 -22.27 36.79 7.24
C ASN A 249 -22.87 37.99 6.48
N ALA A 250 -23.89 37.72 5.65
CA ALA A 250 -25.18 38.43 5.68
C ALA A 250 -26.14 37.90 4.60
N GLU A 251 -27.03 36.97 4.94
CA GLU A 251 -28.38 36.91 4.31
C GLU A 251 -29.33 36.02 5.12
N LYS A 252 -29.59 36.46 6.37
CA LYS A 252 -30.83 36.15 7.09
C LYS A 252 -31.56 37.46 7.34
N ARG A 253 -32.56 37.74 6.49
CA ARG A 253 -33.75 38.61 6.64
C ARG A 253 -34.25 38.88 5.21
N GLY A 254 -35.47 38.59 4.78
CA GLY A 254 -36.62 38.05 5.48
C GLY A 254 -37.57 37.37 4.50
N ARG A 255 -38.27 36.35 4.99
CA ARG A 255 -39.50 35.84 4.42
C ARG A 255 -40.43 35.59 5.61
N ASN A 256 -41.48 36.42 5.71
CA ASN A 256 -42.52 36.36 6.72
C ASN A 256 -43.25 35.00 6.70
N SER A 257 -43.69 34.51 7.86
CA SER A 257 -45.06 34.01 8.10
C SER A 257 -45.17 33.32 9.47
N LEU A 258 -45.97 33.93 10.35
CA LEU A 258 -46.87 33.34 11.37
C LEU A 258 -46.34 32.22 12.29
N ASP A 259 -46.24 32.49 13.60
CA ASP A 259 -47.16 31.89 14.58
C ASP A 259 -47.10 32.64 15.93
N SER A 260 -48.24 32.62 16.57
CA SER A 260 -48.79 33.31 17.73
C SER A 260 -48.19 32.97 19.11
N GLY A 261 -48.33 33.88 20.08
CA GLY A 261 -48.29 33.54 21.52
C GLY A 261 -47.60 34.53 22.48
N SER A 262 -48.35 35.56 22.91
CA SER A 262 -48.35 36.30 24.21
C SER A 262 -47.64 35.69 25.46
N PRO A 263 -47.50 36.44 26.59
CA PRO A 263 -47.05 37.82 26.80
C PRO A 263 -46.20 37.99 28.12
N ALA A 264 -45.92 39.25 28.48
CA ALA A 264 -45.79 39.80 29.86
C ALA A 264 -44.54 39.45 30.70
N VAL A 265 -43.62 40.40 30.96
CA VAL A 265 -43.66 41.52 31.95
C VAL A 265 -43.28 41.10 33.40
N SER A 266 -42.15 41.67 33.83
CA SER A 266 -41.75 42.15 35.17
C SER A 266 -41.94 41.29 36.44
N ARG A 267 -40.84 41.12 37.19
CA ARG A 267 -40.58 41.85 38.46
C ARG A 267 -39.35 41.28 39.20
N ARG A 268 -38.43 42.17 39.60
CA ARG A 268 -37.74 42.18 40.90
C ARG A 268 -37.84 43.63 41.38
N VAL A 269 -38.83 43.97 42.21
CA VAL A 269 -38.82 43.94 43.68
C VAL A 269 -37.58 44.62 44.26
N ARG A 270 -37.82 45.82 44.80
CA ARG A 270 -36.96 46.51 45.77
C ARG A 270 -37.78 46.65 47.07
N GLU A 271 -37.04 46.59 48.16
CA GLU A 271 -37.43 46.43 49.57
C GLU A 271 -38.32 47.50 50.22
N ARG A 272 -38.95 47.06 51.33
CA ARG A 272 -39.26 47.76 52.60
C ARG A 272 -40.39 48.79 52.63
N ARG A 273 -41.49 48.45 53.31
CA ARG A 273 -41.64 48.59 54.77
C ARG A 273 -42.79 47.72 55.27
#